data_AF-V2Y381-F1
#
_entry.id   AF-V2Y381-F1
#
_cell.length_a   1.000
_cell.length_b   1.000
_cell.length_c   1.000
_cell.angle_alpha   90.00
_cell.angle_beta   90.00
_cell.angle_gamma   90.00
#
_symmetry.space_group_name_H-M   'P 1'
#
loop_
_entity.id
_entity.type
_entity.pdbx_description
1 polymer ?
#
loop_
_entity_poly.entity_id
_entity_poly.type
_entity_poly.pdbx_seq_one_letter_code
_entity_poly.pdbx_strand_id
1 'polypeptide(L)'
;MCIECYSDNNRITPLLNPLDCLKNHTQYICGTCGRCICIENDPKRGLQRWNFPFKSLDIAKLYLRTADYTMKKSCGIYEIKSEKGRASYKIFPDVKDLELYLKNNKGKVCETMKPAFMVEEYKEYETTEVRKLNSDEIEKYMSER
;
A
#
# COMPACT_ATOMS: atom_id res chain seq x y z
N MET A 1 -6.53 -15.49 -0.72
CA MET A 1 -5.84 -14.20 -0.92
C MET A 1 -5.71 -13.93 -2.41
N CYS A 2 -6.14 -12.76 -2.89
CA CYS A 2 -6.01 -12.38 -4.30
C CYS A 2 -4.53 -12.31 -4.73
N ILE A 3 -4.20 -12.96 -5.84
CA ILE A 3 -2.81 -13.06 -6.36
C ILE A 3 -2.21 -11.71 -6.78
N GLU A 4 -3.06 -10.76 -7.13
CA GLU A 4 -2.62 -9.44 -7.59
C GLU A 4 -2.53 -8.45 -6.45
N CYS A 5 -3.57 -8.35 -5.62
CA CYS A 5 -3.66 -7.29 -4.62
C CYS A 5 -3.41 -7.78 -3.18
N TYR A 6 -3.07 -9.06 -2.99
CA TYR A 6 -2.65 -9.65 -1.71
C TYR A 6 -3.67 -9.48 -0.56
N SER A 7 -4.97 -9.43 -0.89
CA SER A 7 -6.07 -9.27 0.07
C SER A 7 -7.09 -10.38 -0.10
N ASP A 8 -7.66 -10.85 1.02
CA ASP A 8 -8.80 -11.77 1.02
C ASP A 8 -10.13 -11.04 0.85
N ASN A 9 -10.23 -9.80 1.35
CA ASN A 9 -11.41 -8.95 1.18
C ASN A 9 -11.18 -7.97 0.02
N ASN A 10 -12.03 -8.05 -1.00
CA ASN A 10 -11.94 -7.25 -2.22
C ASN A 10 -12.58 -5.85 -2.12
N ARG A 11 -13.22 -5.49 -1.00
CA ARG A 11 -13.82 -4.15 -0.76
C ARG A 11 -13.30 -3.42 0.47
N ILE A 12 -12.29 -4.00 1.15
CA ILE A 12 -11.73 -3.46 2.41
C ILE A 12 -11.08 -2.07 2.27
N THR A 13 -10.51 -1.72 1.12
CA THR A 13 -9.89 -0.42 0.85
C THR A 13 -10.80 0.47 0.00
N PRO A 14 -10.77 1.80 0.15
CA PRO A 14 -9.93 2.58 1.09
C PRO A 14 -10.37 2.43 2.56
N LEU A 15 -9.46 2.60 3.53
CA LEU A 15 -9.78 2.37 4.96
C LEU A 15 -10.41 3.58 5.66
N LEU A 16 -10.01 4.79 5.27
CA LEU A 16 -10.44 6.05 5.90
C LEU A 16 -11.25 6.84 4.88
N ASN A 17 -12.42 7.33 5.29
CA ASN A 17 -13.36 8.08 4.45
C ASN A 17 -13.48 7.49 3.04
N PRO A 18 -13.90 6.22 2.90
CA PRO A 18 -13.83 5.47 1.64
C PRO A 18 -14.51 6.19 0.48
N LEU A 19 -15.69 6.76 0.72
CA LEU A 19 -16.45 7.50 -0.29
C LEU A 19 -15.68 8.72 -0.83
N ASP A 20 -15.07 9.51 0.05
CA ASP A 20 -14.28 10.69 -0.32
C ASP A 20 -13.05 10.27 -1.14
N CYS A 21 -12.34 9.24 -0.67
CA CYS A 21 -11.17 8.74 -1.37
C CYS A 21 -11.52 8.18 -2.76
N LEU A 22 -12.59 7.40 -2.90
CA LEU A 22 -13.02 6.85 -4.19
C LEU A 22 -13.47 7.94 -5.17
N LYS A 23 -14.11 9.01 -4.69
CA LYS A 23 -14.53 10.16 -5.51
C LYS A 23 -13.38 11.01 -5.99
N ASN A 24 -12.43 11.31 -5.10
CA ASN A 24 -11.49 12.39 -5.33
C ASN A 24 -10.11 11.92 -5.80
N HIS A 25 -9.72 10.67 -5.49
CA HIS A 25 -8.37 10.16 -5.71
C HIS A 25 -8.33 9.12 -6.83
N THR A 26 -7.23 9.10 -7.56
CA THR A 26 -6.88 8.02 -8.48
C THR A 26 -6.72 6.70 -7.70
N GLN A 27 -7.37 5.65 -8.20
CA GLN A 27 -7.31 4.31 -7.63
C GLN A 27 -6.52 3.39 -8.53
N TYR A 28 -5.75 2.51 -7.91
CA TYR A 28 -5.38 1.23 -8.49
C TYR A 28 -6.60 0.30 -8.37
N ILE A 29 -7.09 -0.19 -9.50
CA ILE A 29 -8.21 -1.11 -9.57
C ILE A 29 -7.65 -2.48 -9.92
N CYS A 30 -7.81 -3.43 -9.00
CA CYS A 30 -7.30 -4.78 -9.17
C CYS A 30 -8.04 -5.49 -10.31
N GLY A 31 -7.31 -5.88 -11.36
CA GLY A 31 -7.86 -6.56 -12.52
C GLY A 31 -8.42 -7.96 -12.23
N THR A 32 -7.99 -8.57 -11.12
CA THR A 32 -8.42 -9.91 -10.69
C THR A 32 -9.71 -9.90 -9.84
N CYS A 33 -9.88 -8.93 -8.93
CA CYS A 33 -11.00 -8.94 -7.97
C CYS A 33 -11.75 -7.60 -7.82
N GLY A 34 -11.36 -6.59 -8.59
CA GLY A 34 -11.95 -5.26 -8.58
C GLY A 34 -11.62 -4.41 -7.35
N ARG A 35 -10.75 -4.86 -6.44
CA ARG A 35 -10.38 -4.10 -5.24
C ARG A 35 -9.74 -2.77 -5.63
N CYS A 36 -10.26 -1.68 -5.07
CA CYS A 36 -9.73 -0.34 -5.23
C CYS A 36 -8.75 -0.01 -4.12
N ILE A 37 -7.57 0.49 -4.48
CA ILE A 37 -6.53 0.93 -3.55
C ILE A 37 -6.08 2.32 -3.98
N CYS A 38 -6.11 3.29 -3.06
CA CYS A 38 -5.64 4.64 -3.35
C CYS A 38 -4.19 4.63 -3.82
N ILE A 39 -3.94 5.17 -5.01
CA ILE A 39 -2.60 5.34 -5.61
C ILE A 39 -2.32 6.81 -5.94
N GLU A 40 -3.21 7.72 -5.56
CA GLU A 40 -3.01 9.16 -5.73
C GLU A 40 -1.75 9.68 -5.03
N ASN A 41 -1.06 10.61 -5.70
CA ASN A 41 0.07 11.32 -5.15
C ASN A 41 -0.41 12.58 -4.43
N ASP A 42 0.07 12.81 -3.22
CA ASP A 42 -0.09 14.11 -2.57
C ASP A 42 0.50 15.20 -3.49
N PRO A 43 -0.27 16.22 -3.89
CA PRO A 43 0.17 17.19 -4.91
C PRO A 43 1.29 18.10 -4.43
N LYS A 44 1.55 18.18 -3.11
CA LYS A 44 2.60 19.03 -2.53
C LYS A 44 3.91 18.28 -2.33
N ARG A 45 3.83 17.02 -1.90
CA ARG A 45 4.97 16.20 -1.48
C ARG A 45 5.31 15.10 -2.47
N GLY A 46 4.43 14.79 -3.42
CA GLY A 46 4.58 13.66 -4.34
C GLY A 46 4.56 12.30 -3.65
N LEU A 47 3.97 12.21 -2.45
CA LEU A 47 3.94 10.99 -1.64
C LEU A 47 2.59 10.28 -1.77
N GLN A 48 2.62 8.96 -1.79
CA GLN A 48 1.46 8.08 -1.77
C GLN A 48 1.22 7.52 -0.37
N ARG A 49 0.06 6.89 -0.16
CA ARG A 49 -0.29 6.33 1.16
C ARG A 49 0.74 5.31 1.66
N TRP A 50 1.32 4.50 0.78
CA TRP A 50 2.30 3.48 1.15
C TRP A 50 3.63 4.06 1.66
N ASN A 51 3.95 5.33 1.38
CA ASN A 51 5.16 5.97 1.89
C ASN A 51 5.11 6.24 3.40
N PHE A 52 3.92 6.22 4.02
CA PHE A 52 3.74 6.46 5.46
C PHE A 52 3.62 5.15 6.25
N PRO A 53 4.08 5.10 7.50
CA PRO A 53 3.98 3.90 8.33
C PRO A 53 2.52 3.51 8.63
N PHE A 54 2.34 2.23 8.93
CA PHE A 54 1.08 1.59 9.29
C PHE A 54 1.16 1.01 10.70
N LYS A 55 -0.01 0.89 11.35
CA LYS A 55 -0.10 0.38 12.73
C LYS A 55 0.03 -1.14 12.84
N SER A 56 -0.21 -1.88 11.76
CA SER A 56 -0.13 -3.35 11.72
C SER A 56 0.35 -3.84 10.37
N LEU A 57 0.91 -5.06 10.36
CA LEU A 57 1.33 -5.75 9.14
C LEU A 57 0.16 -5.94 8.17
N ASP A 58 -1.01 -6.33 8.69
CA ASP A 58 -2.20 -6.57 7.86
C ASP A 58 -2.63 -5.32 7.10
N ILE A 59 -2.60 -4.15 7.74
CA ILE A 59 -2.92 -2.89 7.05
C ILE A 59 -1.85 -2.57 6.01
N ALA A 60 -0.56 -2.78 6.32
CA ALA A 60 0.50 -2.53 5.36
C ALA A 60 0.35 -3.41 4.10
N LYS A 61 -0.02 -4.69 4.26
CA LYS A 61 -0.29 -5.62 3.13
C LYS A 61 -1.37 -5.08 2.19
N LEU A 62 -2.40 -4.41 2.71
CA LEU A 62 -3.46 -3.83 1.88
C LEU A 62 -2.96 -2.77 0.90
N TYR A 63 -1.81 -2.13 1.17
CA TYR A 63 -1.21 -1.08 0.33
C TYR A 63 0.06 -1.52 -0.39
N LEU A 64 0.56 -2.74 -0.16
CA LEU A 64 1.81 -3.21 -0.76
C LEU A 64 1.74 -3.20 -2.30
N ARG A 65 0.60 -3.64 -2.86
CA ARG A 65 0.44 -3.69 -4.32
C ARG A 65 0.62 -2.32 -5.00
N THR A 66 0.17 -1.22 -4.39
CA THR A 66 0.36 0.10 -5.00
C THR A 66 1.81 0.57 -4.90
N ALA A 67 2.55 0.15 -3.87
CA ALA A 67 4.00 0.36 -3.83
C ALA A 67 4.70 -0.43 -4.94
N ASP A 68 4.38 -1.72 -5.07
CA ASP A 68 4.97 -2.59 -6.09
C ASP A 68 4.74 -2.03 -7.50
N TYR A 69 3.50 -1.59 -7.77
CA TYR A 69 3.13 -1.02 -9.05
C TYR A 69 3.82 0.31 -9.34
N THR A 70 3.92 1.22 -8.35
CA THR A 70 4.64 2.49 -8.53
C THR A 70 6.13 2.25 -8.78
N MET A 71 6.75 1.34 -8.04
CA MET A 71 8.20 1.11 -8.10
C MET A 71 8.61 0.12 -9.19
N LYS A 72 7.64 -0.56 -9.81
CA LYS A 72 7.86 -1.64 -10.79
C LYS A 72 8.82 -2.72 -10.27
N LYS A 73 8.68 -3.05 -8.98
CA LYS A 73 9.53 -3.98 -8.24
C LYS A 73 8.76 -4.60 -7.07
N SER A 74 9.12 -5.80 -6.64
CA SER A 74 8.61 -6.38 -5.40
C SER A 74 9.16 -5.62 -4.19
N CYS A 75 8.30 -4.83 -3.55
CA CYS A 75 8.64 -4.07 -2.35
C CYS A 75 8.48 -4.95 -1.10
N GLY A 76 9.16 -4.56 -0.01
CA GLY A 76 9.08 -5.26 1.27
C GLY A 76 8.36 -4.42 2.33
N ILE A 77 7.59 -5.09 3.18
CA ILE A 77 7.06 -4.53 4.43
C ILE A 77 8.04 -4.85 5.55
N TYR A 78 8.53 -3.83 6.24
CA TYR A 78 9.48 -3.98 7.34
C TYR A 78 8.86 -3.51 8.64
N GLU A 79 9.13 -4.26 9.72
CA GLU A 79 8.80 -3.83 11.07
C GLU A 79 9.86 -2.84 11.56
N ILE A 80 9.39 -1.68 12.01
CA ILE A 80 10.19 -0.58 12.52
C ILE A 80 9.79 -0.34 13.97
N LYS A 81 10.72 -0.56 14.89
CA LYS A 81 10.55 -0.28 16.31
C LYS A 81 11.16 1.08 16.64
N SER A 82 10.46 1.85 17.44
CA SER A 82 11.00 3.08 18.06
C SER A 82 11.73 2.77 19.36
N GLU A 83 12.56 3.70 19.86
CA GLU A 83 13.21 3.63 21.17
C GLU A 83 12.26 3.30 22.33
N LYS A 84 10.99 3.73 22.23
CA LYS A 84 9.95 3.46 23.23
C LYS A 84 9.27 2.09 23.05
N GLY A 85 9.81 1.23 22.19
CA GLY A 85 9.30 -0.11 21.89
C GLY A 85 8.07 -0.15 20.98
N ARG A 86 7.48 0.99 20.59
CA ARG A 86 6.32 1.01 19.68
C ARG A 86 6.76 0.53 18.29
N ALA A 87 6.12 -0.55 17.82
CA ALA A 87 6.26 -1.07 16.47
C ALA A 87 5.34 -0.34 15.47
N SER A 88 5.82 -0.22 14.24
CA SER A 88 5.07 0.23 13.07
C SER A 88 5.58 -0.50 11.83
N TYR A 89 4.77 -0.58 10.79
CA TYR A 89 5.12 -1.31 9.57
C TYR A 89 5.25 -0.33 8.42
N LYS A 90 6.33 -0.39 7.66
CA LYS A 90 6.57 0.52 6.54
C LYS A 90 7.03 -0.25 5.31
N ILE A 91 6.54 0.18 4.15
CA ILE A 91 6.93 -0.38 2.87
C ILE A 91 8.17 0.34 2.34
N PHE A 92 9.13 -0.45 1.84
CA PHE A 92 10.35 0.02 1.18
C PHE A 92 10.58 -0.74 -0.13
N PRO A 93 11.04 -0.05 -1.19
CA PRO A 93 11.38 -0.69 -2.46
C PRO A 93 12.54 -1.68 -2.33
N ASP A 94 13.56 -1.34 -1.54
CA ASP A 94 14.64 -2.26 -1.21
C ASP A 94 15.32 -1.95 0.14
N VAL A 95 16.35 -2.74 0.48
CA VAL A 95 17.09 -2.61 1.73
C VAL A 95 17.86 -1.28 1.82
N LYS A 96 18.30 -0.69 0.70
CA LYS A 96 19.03 0.59 0.71
C LYS A 96 18.09 1.73 1.12
N ASP A 97 16.85 1.70 0.67
CA ASP A 97 15.82 2.66 1.10
C ASP A 97 15.49 2.55 2.59
N LEU A 98 15.45 1.31 3.12
CA LEU A 98 15.31 1.07 4.55
C LEU A 98 16.50 1.66 5.33
N GLU A 99 17.73 1.38 4.90
CA GLU A 99 18.95 1.90 5.55
C GLU A 99 18.97 3.43 5.57
N LEU A 100 18.65 4.06 4.44
CA LEU A 100 18.55 5.52 4.34
C LEU A 100 17.49 6.08 5.28
N TYR A 101 16.34 5.42 5.37
CA TYR A 101 15.28 5.81 6.30
C TYR A 101 15.73 5.72 7.75
N LEU A 102 16.36 4.61 8.15
CA LEU A 102 16.86 4.42 9.52
C LEU A 102 17.92 5.47 9.88
N LYS A 103 18.86 5.75 8.96
CA LYS A 103 19.86 6.82 9.12
C LYS A 103 19.23 8.19 9.35
N ASN A 104 18.14 8.50 8.64
CA ASN A 104 17.44 9.77 8.74
C ASN A 104 16.45 9.84 9.92
N ASN A 105 16.15 8.71 10.58
CA ASN A 105 15.20 8.62 11.68
C ASN A 105 15.88 8.01 12.90
N LYS A 106 16.68 8.84 13.60
CA LYS A 106 17.33 8.44 14.86
C LYS A 106 16.31 7.85 15.84
N GLY A 107 16.71 6.78 16.52
CA GLY A 107 15.86 6.07 17.46
C GLY A 107 14.83 5.13 16.84
N LYS A 108 14.92 4.87 15.54
CA LYS A 108 14.18 3.78 14.88
C LYS A 108 15.14 2.68 14.48
N VAL A 109 14.70 1.44 14.65
CA VAL A 109 15.47 0.24 14.29
C VAL A 109 14.59 -0.75 13.55
N CYS A 110 15.20 -1.52 12.64
CA CYS A 110 14.65 -2.73 12.08
C CYS A 110 15.54 -3.90 12.53
N GLU A 111 15.11 -4.65 13.54
CA GLU A 111 15.98 -5.64 14.19
C GLU A 111 16.44 -6.76 13.25
N THR A 112 15.56 -7.21 12.35
CA THR A 112 15.85 -8.33 11.46
C THR A 112 16.54 -7.92 10.17
N MET A 113 16.46 -6.64 9.78
CA MET A 113 16.82 -6.13 8.45
C MET A 113 16.23 -6.96 7.29
N LYS A 114 15.12 -7.66 7.55
CA LYS A 114 14.40 -8.52 6.61
C LYS A 114 12.94 -8.11 6.54
N PRO A 115 12.28 -8.20 5.37
CA PRO A 115 10.88 -7.90 5.27
C PRO A 115 10.06 -8.90 6.09
N ALA A 116 9.10 -8.39 6.86
CA ALA A 116 8.05 -9.19 7.50
C ALA A 116 7.07 -9.77 6.46
N PHE A 117 6.96 -9.13 5.29
CA PHE A 117 6.22 -9.66 4.14
C PHE A 117 6.74 -9.02 2.85
N MET A 118 6.82 -9.82 1.79
CA MET A 118 7.22 -9.44 0.43
C MET A 118 6.69 -10.53 -0.50
N VAL A 119 6.36 -10.19 -1.75
CA VAL A 119 6.07 -11.20 -2.79
C VAL A 119 7.35 -11.58 -3.53
N GLU A 120 7.43 -12.75 -4.13
CA GLU A 120 8.68 -13.19 -4.77
C GLU A 120 9.09 -12.26 -5.92
N GLU A 121 8.15 -11.96 -6.82
CA GLU A 121 8.42 -11.17 -8.02
C GLU A 121 7.30 -10.18 -8.31
N TYR A 122 7.67 -9.03 -8.88
CA TYR A 122 6.69 -8.09 -9.41
C TYR A 122 6.11 -8.60 -10.72
N LYS A 123 4.79 -8.57 -10.82
CA LYS A 123 4.04 -8.95 -12.02
C LYS A 123 3.05 -7.85 -12.42
N GLU A 124 3.01 -7.55 -13.71
CA GLU A 124 1.94 -6.76 -14.33
C GLU A 124 0.76 -7.66 -14.72
N TYR A 125 -0.45 -7.12 -14.65
CA TYR A 125 -1.67 -7.82 -15.03
C TYR A 125 -2.41 -6.95 -16.04
N GLU A 126 -2.70 -7.50 -17.21
CA GLU A 126 -3.27 -6.76 -18.36
C GLU A 126 -4.59 -6.05 -18.04
N THR A 127 -5.39 -6.61 -17.14
CA THR A 127 -6.69 -6.06 -16.71
C THR A 127 -6.57 -5.06 -15.56
N THR A 128 -5.36 -4.71 -15.13
CA THR A 128 -5.15 -3.68 -14.11
C THR A 128 -5.54 -2.31 -14.66
N GLU A 129 -6.29 -1.53 -13.90
CA GLU A 129 -6.58 -0.14 -14.25
C GLU A 129 -6.05 0.83 -13.19
N VAL A 130 -5.58 2.00 -13.64
CA VAL A 130 -5.18 3.11 -12.77
C VAL A 130 -5.86 4.39 -13.22
N ARG A 131 -6.97 4.73 -12.56
CA ARG A 131 -7.81 5.87 -12.92
C ARG A 131 -8.72 6.29 -11.77
N LYS A 132 -9.45 7.38 -11.95
CA LYS A 132 -10.60 7.72 -11.11
C LYS A 132 -11.81 6.86 -11.49
N LEU A 133 -12.62 6.53 -10.49
CA LEU A 133 -13.90 5.85 -10.71
C LEU A 133 -14.96 6.88 -11.12
N ASN A 134 -15.95 6.44 -11.87
CA ASN A 134 -17.17 7.21 -12.09
C ASN A 134 -18.18 7.00 -10.95
N SER A 135 -19.25 7.80 -10.90
CA SER A 135 -20.24 7.75 -9.83
C SER A 135 -20.89 6.37 -9.66
N ASP A 136 -21.28 5.71 -10.75
CA ASP A 136 -21.94 4.40 -10.72
C ASP A 136 -21.02 3.31 -10.16
N GLU A 137 -19.74 3.34 -10.55
CA GLU A 137 -18.72 2.43 -10.03
C GLU A 137 -18.50 2.65 -8.52
N ILE A 138 -18.51 3.90 -8.06
CA ILE A 138 -18.35 4.23 -6.64
C ILE A 138 -19.55 3.73 -5.84
N GLU A 139 -20.77 3.97 -6.32
CA GLU A 139 -22.00 3.49 -5.67
C GLU A 139 -22.02 1.97 -5.57
N LYS A 140 -21.68 1.28 -6.66
CA LYS A 140 -21.55 -0.19 -6.67
C LYS A 140 -20.47 -0.68 -5.70
N TYR A 141 -19.28 -0.08 -5.72
CA TYR A 141 -18.20 -0.50 -4.84
C TYR A 141 -18.55 -0.31 -3.36
N MET A 142 -19.29 0.76 -3.04
CA MET A 142 -19.73 1.06 -1.68
C MET A 142 -20.88 0.17 -1.20
N SER A 143 -21.75 -0.31 -2.10
CA SER A 143 -22.83 -1.23 -1.73
C SER A 143 -22.36 -2.67 -1.51
N GLU A 144 -21.25 -3.07 -2.15
CA GLU A 144 -20.60 -4.38 -1.99
C GLU A 144 -19.68 -4.46 -0.76
N ARG A 145 -19.51 -3.36 -0.03
CA ARG A 145 -18.50 -3.21 1.03
C ARG A 145 -18.98 -3.65 2.41
#